data_AF-A0A9X6AD17-F1
#
_entry.id   AF-A0A9X6AD17-F1
#
_cell.length_a   1.000
_cell.length_b   1.000
_cell.length_c   1.000
_cell.angle_alpha   90.00
_cell.angle_beta   90.00
_cell.angle_gamma   90.00
#
_symmetry.space_group_name_H-M   'P 1'
#
loop_
_entity.id
_entity.type
_entity.pdbx_description
1 polymer ?
#
loop_
_entity_poly.entity_id
_entity_poly.type
_entity_poly.pdbx_seq_one_letter_code
_entity_poly.pdbx_strand_id
1 'polypeptide(L)'
;YTVYSATQIPHILRIMLAVVTGIPEQKLRVIAPDVGGGFGSKLQVYGEEALALTVARRLGRPVKWTESRSEGYLATHHGRGMIQDVEIAATSEGRLLGLKVDLLADMGAYLMLVTPGIPILGAFMYPAIYKMDAYDFTCTGVFTTRTPTDAYRGAGRPEATYAIERIMDELAVELDLDPIELRRLNWIRHEEFPY
;
A
#
# COMPACT_ATOMS: atom_id res chain seq x y z
N TYR A 1 14.81 -28.48 0.01
CA TYR A 1 15.33 -27.17 0.45
C TYR A 1 14.39 -26.60 1.50
N THR A 2 14.93 -26.06 2.58
CA THR A 2 14.13 -25.45 3.67
C THR A 2 14.61 -24.03 3.87
N VAL A 3 13.68 -23.07 3.85
CA VAL A 3 13.94 -21.64 4.07
C VAL A 3 13.14 -21.19 5.28
N TYR A 4 13.83 -20.65 6.27
CA TYR A 4 13.20 -19.92 7.37
C TYR A 4 13.28 -18.44 7.02
N SER A 5 12.15 -17.76 6.90
CA SER A 5 12.10 -16.33 6.56
C SER A 5 11.12 -15.60 7.46
N ALA A 6 11.48 -14.38 7.86
CA ALA A 6 10.55 -13.46 8.49
C ALA A 6 9.62 -12.86 7.42
N THR A 7 8.63 -13.65 6.98
CA THR A 7 7.69 -13.30 5.90
C THR A 7 6.24 -13.34 6.38
N GLN A 8 5.39 -12.47 5.81
CA GLN A 8 3.94 -12.49 5.98
C GLN A 8 3.23 -13.42 4.98
N ILE A 9 3.96 -13.89 3.96
CA ILE A 9 3.39 -14.55 2.78
C ILE A 9 4.14 -15.84 2.42
N PRO A 10 4.32 -16.80 3.35
CA PRO A 10 5.20 -17.96 3.15
C PRO A 10 4.86 -18.81 1.92
N HIS A 11 3.58 -18.89 1.54
CA HIS A 11 3.15 -19.61 0.34
C HIS A 11 3.54 -18.88 -0.96
N ILE A 12 3.36 -17.56 -1.02
CA ILE A 12 3.78 -16.75 -2.17
C ILE A 12 5.31 -16.75 -2.28
N LEU A 13 6.01 -16.59 -1.15
CA LEU A 13 7.47 -16.69 -1.13
C LEU A 13 7.95 -18.03 -1.68
N ARG A 14 7.32 -19.15 -1.31
CA ARG A 14 7.66 -20.47 -1.85
C ARG A 14 7.54 -20.52 -3.37
N ILE A 15 6.43 -20.00 -3.93
CA ILE A 15 6.17 -19.94 -5.36
C ILE A 15 7.23 -19.08 -6.05
N MET A 16 7.48 -17.87 -5.55
CA MET A 16 8.44 -16.94 -6.14
C MET A 16 9.87 -17.48 -6.11
N LEU A 17 10.29 -18.11 -5.00
CA LEU A 17 11.60 -18.76 -4.93
C LEU A 17 11.72 -19.92 -5.91
N ALA A 18 10.67 -20.70 -6.12
CA ALA A 18 10.66 -21.77 -7.10
C ALA A 18 10.88 -21.23 -8.52
N VAL A 19 10.16 -20.17 -8.88
CA VAL A 19 10.28 -19.48 -10.17
C VAL A 19 11.69 -18.91 -10.37
N VAL A 20 12.21 -18.16 -9.39
CA VAL A 20 13.50 -17.46 -9.50
C VAL A 20 14.68 -18.43 -9.52
N THR A 21 14.63 -19.50 -8.72
CA THR A 21 15.78 -20.42 -8.55
C THR A 21 15.72 -21.68 -9.44
N GLY A 22 14.58 -21.92 -10.09
CA GLY A 22 14.31 -23.14 -10.88
C GLY A 22 14.17 -24.41 -10.03
N ILE A 23 14.09 -24.30 -8.70
CA ILE A 23 13.86 -25.44 -7.82
C ILE A 23 12.37 -25.78 -7.85
N PRO A 24 11.97 -27.04 -8.11
CA PRO A 24 10.55 -27.41 -8.08
C PRO A 24 9.89 -27.07 -6.75
N GLU A 25 8.70 -26.46 -6.78
CA GLU A 25 8.00 -25.94 -5.59
C GLU A 25 7.82 -27.01 -4.51
N GLN A 26 7.49 -28.25 -4.89
CA GLN A 26 7.33 -29.39 -3.98
C GLN A 26 8.63 -29.80 -3.27
N LYS A 27 9.79 -29.33 -3.75
CA LYS A 27 11.10 -29.53 -3.10
C LYS A 27 11.51 -28.32 -2.23
N LEU A 28 10.68 -27.27 -2.16
CA LEU A 28 10.88 -26.09 -1.32
C LEU A 28 9.90 -26.07 -0.16
N ARG A 29 10.42 -25.91 1.05
CA ARG A 29 9.62 -25.66 2.25
C ARG A 29 9.99 -24.28 2.80
N VAL A 30 9.02 -23.38 2.86
CA VAL A 30 9.15 -22.07 3.49
C VAL A 30 8.47 -22.11 4.85
N ILE A 31 9.15 -21.64 5.89
CA ILE A 31 8.67 -21.58 7.26
C ILE A 31 8.80 -20.14 7.74
N ALA A 32 7.66 -19.53 8.10
CA ALA A 32 7.65 -18.28 8.85
C ALA A 32 7.67 -18.62 10.35
N PRO A 33 8.76 -18.31 11.08
CA PRO A 33 8.80 -18.46 12.55
C PRO A 33 8.05 -17.31 13.22
N ASP A 34 8.25 -17.11 14.53
CA ASP A 34 7.82 -15.88 15.19
C ASP A 34 8.42 -14.66 14.49
N VAL A 35 7.57 -13.73 14.06
CA VAL A 35 7.95 -12.52 13.32
C VAL A 35 7.77 -11.30 14.21
N GLY A 36 8.86 -10.61 14.54
CA GLY A 36 8.86 -9.36 15.31
C GLY A 36 8.31 -8.15 14.54
N GLY A 37 7.04 -8.22 14.12
CA GLY A 37 6.37 -7.20 13.32
C GLY A 37 6.73 -7.24 11.84
N GLY A 38 5.75 -6.92 10.99
CA GLY A 38 5.91 -6.81 9.52
C GLY A 38 5.32 -5.51 8.99
N PHE A 39 4.08 -5.19 9.37
CA PHE A 39 3.41 -3.91 9.06
C PHE A 39 3.32 -3.55 7.58
N GLY A 40 3.60 -4.48 6.66
CA GLY A 40 3.83 -4.12 5.27
C GLY A 40 5.15 -4.68 4.74
N SER A 41 6.24 -4.34 5.43
CA SER A 41 7.59 -4.57 4.92
C SER A 41 7.91 -6.04 4.65
N LYS A 42 7.23 -6.97 5.31
CA LYS A 42 7.45 -8.43 5.17
C LYS A 42 6.42 -9.13 4.29
N LEU A 43 5.59 -8.40 3.53
CA LEU A 43 4.70 -8.97 2.49
C LEU A 43 5.35 -9.05 1.11
N GLN A 44 6.66 -8.81 1.01
CA GLN A 44 7.41 -8.89 -0.25
C GLN A 44 8.26 -10.15 -0.32
N VAL A 45 8.78 -10.40 -1.52
CA VAL A 45 9.88 -11.35 -1.76
C VAL A 45 11.12 -10.55 -2.09
N TYR A 46 12.10 -10.60 -1.19
CA TYR A 46 13.33 -9.85 -1.31
C TYR A 46 14.42 -10.66 -2.00
N GLY A 47 15.32 -9.98 -2.70
CA GLY A 47 16.40 -10.62 -3.43
C GLY A 47 17.29 -11.49 -2.54
N GLU A 48 17.47 -11.07 -1.29
CA GLU A 48 18.27 -11.73 -0.27
C GLU A 48 17.74 -13.13 0.08
N GLU A 49 16.42 -13.36 -0.01
CA GLU A 49 15.83 -14.68 0.21
C GLU A 49 16.24 -15.66 -0.91
N ALA A 50 16.24 -15.20 -2.17
CA ALA A 50 16.68 -15.99 -3.31
C ALA A 50 18.21 -16.18 -3.33
N LEU A 51 18.96 -15.14 -2.96
CA LEU A 51 20.42 -15.19 -2.86
C LEU A 51 20.86 -16.16 -1.77
N ALA A 52 20.31 -16.07 -0.57
CA ALA A 52 20.63 -16.98 0.54
C ALA A 52 20.34 -18.44 0.17
N LEU A 53 19.19 -18.72 -0.47
CA LEU A 53 18.84 -20.05 -0.95
C LEU A 53 19.82 -20.55 -2.02
N THR A 54 20.20 -19.70 -2.99
CA THR A 54 21.13 -20.05 -4.07
C THR A 54 22.54 -20.31 -3.54
N VAL A 55 23.03 -19.48 -2.61
CA VAL A 55 24.33 -19.67 -1.97
C VAL A 55 24.34 -20.94 -1.11
N ALA A 56 23.28 -21.20 -0.35
CA ALA A 56 23.15 -22.43 0.43
C ALA A 56 23.19 -23.69 -0.47
N ARG A 57 22.51 -23.63 -1.63
CA ARG A 57 22.56 -24.70 -2.65
C ARG A 57 23.98 -24.92 -3.18
N ARG A 58 24.73 -23.85 -3.46
CA ARG A 58 26.11 -23.95 -3.97
C ARG A 58 27.10 -24.48 -2.93
N LEU A 59 26.95 -24.07 -1.68
CA LEU A 59 27.84 -24.46 -0.59
C LEU A 59 27.48 -25.82 0.03
N GLY A 60 26.26 -26.31 -0.20
CA GLY A 60 25.76 -27.53 0.44
C GLY A 60 25.59 -27.40 1.95
N ARG A 61 25.48 -26.17 2.48
CA ARG A 61 25.40 -25.87 3.92
C ARG A 61 24.36 -24.76 4.18
N PRO A 62 23.77 -24.70 5.39
CA PRO A 62 22.87 -23.61 5.75
C PRO A 62 23.56 -22.24 5.66
N VAL A 63 22.83 -21.25 5.12
CA VAL A 63 23.24 -19.85 5.06
C VAL A 63 22.22 -19.05 5.86
N LYS A 64 22.71 -18.15 6.73
CA LYS A 64 21.88 -17.18 7.45
C LYS A 64 22.24 -15.79 6.95
N TRP A 65 21.20 -15.03 6.61
CA TRP A 65 21.29 -13.59 6.38
C TRP A 65 20.37 -12.89 7.37
N THR A 66 20.84 -11.75 7.89
CA THR A 66 20.04 -10.84 8.71
C THR A 66 20.51 -9.44 8.36
N GLU A 67 19.57 -8.55 8.05
CA GLU A 67 19.89 -7.14 7.84
C GLU A 67 20.15 -6.43 9.17
N SER A 68 21.03 -5.42 9.12
CA SER A 68 21.08 -4.35 10.11
C SER A 68 19.93 -3.36 9.90
N ARG A 69 19.72 -2.47 10.88
CA ARG A 69 18.70 -1.41 10.76
C ARG A 69 18.94 -0.51 9.54
N SER A 70 20.19 -0.15 9.28
CA SER A 70 20.54 0.74 8.17
C SER A 70 20.33 0.06 6.82
N GLU A 71 20.65 -1.23 6.72
CA GLU A 71 20.33 -2.03 5.53
C GLU A 71 18.82 -2.10 5.31
N GLY A 72 18.02 -2.27 6.37
CA GLY A 72 16.56 -2.31 6.23
C GLY A 72 15.95 -1.07 5.60
N TYR A 73 16.50 0.12 5.82
CA TYR A 73 16.04 1.34 5.13
C TYR A 73 16.32 1.35 3.63
N LEU A 74 17.32 0.58 3.18
CA LEU A 74 17.74 0.52 1.77
C LEU A 74 17.14 -0.70 1.05
N ALA A 75 17.11 -1.85 1.74
CA ALA A 75 16.72 -3.14 1.21
C ALA A 75 15.21 -3.36 1.18
N THR A 76 14.47 -2.78 2.13
CA THR A 76 13.01 -2.93 2.19
C THR A 76 12.29 -1.82 1.45
N HIS A 77 11.09 -2.10 0.94
CA HIS A 77 10.28 -1.08 0.27
C HIS A 77 9.79 0.00 1.23
N HIS A 78 9.49 1.18 0.68
CA HIS A 78 8.95 2.32 1.42
C HIS A 78 7.44 2.44 1.24
N GLY A 79 6.77 3.30 2.00
CA GLY A 79 5.32 3.53 1.85
C GLY A 79 4.99 4.95 1.41
N ARG A 80 3.70 5.18 1.12
CA ARG A 80 3.10 6.49 0.80
C ARG A 80 3.49 7.00 -0.59
N GLY A 81 4.66 7.63 -0.77
CA GLY A 81 5.21 8.01 -2.09
C GLY A 81 4.21 8.59 -3.12
N MET A 82 3.27 9.43 -2.70
CA MET A 82 2.16 9.92 -3.53
C MET A 82 2.04 11.44 -3.44
N ILE A 83 1.75 12.08 -4.58
CA ILE A 83 1.27 13.45 -4.68
C ILE A 83 -0.20 13.38 -5.08
N GLN A 84 -1.06 14.01 -4.27
CA GLN A 84 -2.52 13.94 -4.39
C GLN A 84 -3.04 15.33 -4.76
N ASP A 85 -3.52 15.51 -6.00
CA ASP A 85 -4.36 16.65 -6.37
C ASP A 85 -5.81 16.26 -6.17
N VAL A 86 -6.52 16.99 -5.31
CA VAL A 86 -7.86 16.64 -4.85
C VAL A 86 -8.76 17.85 -5.02
N GLU A 87 -9.89 17.64 -5.69
CA GLU A 87 -10.91 18.67 -5.93
C GLU A 87 -12.24 18.16 -5.38
N ILE A 88 -12.96 19.02 -4.65
CA ILE A 88 -14.30 18.72 -4.13
C ILE A 88 -15.29 19.77 -4.63
N ALA A 89 -16.45 19.31 -5.08
CA ALA A 89 -17.56 20.17 -5.46
C ALA A 89 -18.67 20.07 -4.41
N ALA A 90 -19.22 21.21 -3.99
CA ALA A 90 -20.33 21.27 -3.03
C ALA A 90 -21.27 22.44 -3.33
N THR A 91 -22.49 22.41 -2.77
CA THR A 91 -23.40 23.57 -2.77
C THR A 91 -22.99 24.59 -1.71
N SER A 92 -23.56 25.80 -1.74
CA SER A 92 -23.37 26.83 -0.71
C SER A 92 -23.77 26.37 0.69
N GLU A 93 -24.67 25.39 0.79
CA GLU A 93 -25.13 24.80 2.04
C GLU A 93 -24.26 23.60 2.49
N GLY A 94 -23.20 23.26 1.74
CA GLY A 94 -22.26 22.22 2.09
C GLY A 94 -22.64 20.81 1.64
N ARG A 95 -23.68 20.61 0.81
CA ARG A 95 -23.97 19.29 0.23
C ARG A 95 -22.92 18.95 -0.83
N LEU A 96 -22.23 17.82 -0.69
CA LEU A 96 -21.26 17.37 -1.67
C LEU A 96 -21.94 16.95 -2.98
N LEU A 97 -21.30 17.34 -4.09
CA LEU A 97 -21.72 17.05 -5.46
C LEU A 97 -20.79 16.02 -6.11
N GLY A 98 -19.48 16.16 -5.88
CA GLY A 98 -18.52 15.21 -6.39
C GLY A 98 -17.10 15.41 -5.89
N LEU A 99 -16.28 14.39 -6.15
CA LEU A 99 -14.87 14.34 -5.78
C LEU A 99 -14.05 13.94 -7.01
N LYS A 100 -12.98 14.67 -7.28
CA LYS A 100 -11.98 14.32 -8.30
C LYS A 100 -10.62 14.19 -7.65
N VAL A 101 -9.89 13.14 -8.03
CA VAL A 101 -8.55 12.85 -7.52
C VAL A 101 -7.61 12.52 -8.67
N ASP A 102 -6.59 13.34 -8.85
CA ASP A 102 -5.46 13.10 -9.74
C ASP A 102 -4.24 12.71 -8.90
N LEU A 103 -3.85 11.44 -8.97
CA LEU A 103 -2.80 10.86 -8.14
C LEU A 103 -1.53 10.62 -8.96
N LEU A 104 -0.39 11.17 -8.53
CA LEU A 104 0.93 10.84 -9.06
C LEU A 104 1.69 10.00 -8.02
N ALA A 105 1.97 8.75 -8.35
CA ALA A 105 2.55 7.78 -7.43
C ALA A 105 3.98 7.37 -7.83
N ASP A 106 4.95 7.56 -6.93
CA ASP A 106 6.33 7.12 -7.06
C ASP A 106 6.38 5.60 -6.90
N MET A 107 6.77 4.87 -7.96
CA MET A 107 6.88 3.41 -7.97
C MET A 107 8.27 2.93 -7.51
N GLY A 108 9.22 3.85 -7.31
CA GLY A 108 10.65 3.55 -7.20
C GLY A 108 11.24 3.01 -8.51
N ALA A 109 12.41 2.36 -8.42
CA ALA A 109 13.14 1.85 -9.58
C ALA A 109 12.55 0.57 -10.18
N TYR A 110 11.82 -0.21 -9.38
CA TYR A 110 11.26 -1.49 -9.77
C TYR A 110 9.91 -1.69 -9.10
N LEU A 111 9.04 -2.49 -9.73
CA LEU A 111 7.79 -2.91 -9.11
C LEU A 111 8.05 -4.12 -8.21
N MET A 112 7.53 -4.04 -6.98
CA MET A 112 7.44 -5.17 -6.07
C MET A 112 6.08 -5.86 -6.24
N LEU A 113 5.71 -6.81 -5.37
CA LEU A 113 4.55 -7.68 -5.61
C LEU A 113 3.24 -6.91 -5.82
N VAL A 114 3.04 -5.79 -5.11
CA VAL A 114 1.78 -5.07 -5.15
C VAL A 114 1.94 -3.56 -5.35
N THR A 115 3.17 -3.07 -5.59
CA THR A 115 3.51 -1.65 -5.88
C THR A 115 2.45 -0.90 -6.69
N PRO A 116 2.06 -1.31 -7.92
CA PRO A 116 1.09 -0.54 -8.71
C PRO A 116 -0.33 -0.63 -8.15
N GLY A 117 -0.65 -1.68 -7.39
CA GLY A 117 -1.97 -1.86 -6.76
C GLY A 117 -2.18 -0.99 -5.53
N ILE A 118 -1.12 -0.66 -4.79
CA ILE A 118 -1.20 0.15 -3.55
C ILE A 118 -1.92 1.49 -3.74
N PRO A 119 -1.53 2.36 -4.68
CA PRO A 119 -2.24 3.62 -4.88
C PRO A 119 -3.70 3.40 -5.35
N ILE A 120 -3.94 2.38 -6.17
CA ILE A 120 -5.27 2.07 -6.72
C ILE A 120 -6.24 1.59 -5.63
N LEU A 121 -5.76 0.85 -4.63
CA LEU A 121 -6.59 0.45 -3.48
C LEU A 121 -7.16 1.66 -2.71
N GLY A 122 -6.51 2.83 -2.81
CA GLY A 122 -7.02 4.08 -2.29
C GLY A 122 -8.29 4.57 -3.01
N ALA A 123 -8.47 4.26 -4.30
CA ALA A 123 -9.62 4.69 -5.11
C ALA A 123 -10.97 4.32 -4.46
N PHE A 124 -11.04 3.16 -3.81
CA PHE A 124 -12.25 2.71 -3.13
C PHE A 124 -12.55 3.47 -1.83
N MET A 125 -11.61 4.27 -1.33
CA MET A 125 -11.67 4.90 0.00
C MET A 125 -11.64 6.43 -0.04
N TYR A 126 -11.34 7.07 -1.18
CA TYR A 126 -11.37 8.53 -1.29
C TYR A 126 -12.76 9.13 -1.02
N PRO A 127 -13.89 8.53 -1.44
CA PRO A 127 -15.21 9.03 -1.04
C PRO A 127 -15.49 8.85 0.47
N ALA A 128 -14.73 7.99 1.16
CA ALA A 128 -14.88 7.62 2.55
C ALA A 128 -16.32 7.25 2.92
N ILE A 129 -16.92 7.99 3.87
CA ILE A 129 -18.28 7.77 4.37
C ILE A 129 -19.24 8.87 3.90
N TYR A 130 -18.85 9.65 2.89
CA TYR A 130 -19.61 10.79 2.41
C TYR A 130 -20.41 10.45 1.16
N LYS A 131 -21.64 10.97 1.10
CA LYS A 131 -22.53 10.89 -0.05
C LYS A 131 -22.14 11.95 -1.07
N MET A 132 -21.94 11.52 -2.31
CA MET A 132 -21.66 12.39 -3.46
C MET A 132 -22.17 11.72 -4.74
N ASP A 133 -22.59 12.54 -5.71
CA ASP A 133 -23.25 12.06 -6.93
C ASP A 133 -22.22 11.67 -8.03
N ALA A 134 -21.02 12.26 -7.97
CA ALA A 134 -19.94 12.01 -8.93
C ALA A 134 -18.60 11.71 -8.25
N TYR A 135 -17.84 10.77 -8.83
CA TYR A 135 -16.49 10.44 -8.41
C TYR A 135 -15.62 10.18 -9.63
N ASP A 136 -14.48 10.88 -9.72
CA ASP A 136 -13.47 10.67 -10.75
C ASP A 136 -12.09 10.43 -10.09
N PHE A 137 -11.37 9.43 -10.59
CA PHE A 137 -10.08 9.04 -10.05
C PHE A 137 -9.13 8.62 -11.16
N THR A 138 -7.98 9.29 -11.21
CA THR A 138 -6.87 8.93 -12.10
C THR A 138 -5.62 8.70 -11.27
N CYS A 139 -4.89 7.62 -11.58
CA CYS A 139 -3.60 7.32 -10.96
C CYS A 139 -2.53 7.13 -12.04
N THR A 140 -1.49 7.96 -11.98
CA THR A 140 -0.29 7.86 -12.82
C THR A 140 0.87 7.35 -11.98
N GLY A 141 1.36 6.15 -12.30
CA GLY A 141 2.58 5.61 -11.70
C GLY A 141 3.83 6.07 -12.45
N VAL A 142 4.86 6.52 -11.73
CA VAL A 142 6.14 6.94 -12.31
C VAL A 142 7.30 6.16 -11.71
N PHE A 143 8.23 5.70 -12.56
CA PHE A 143 9.48 5.12 -12.10
C PHE A 143 10.47 6.21 -11.68
N THR A 144 11.17 5.98 -10.59
CA THR A 144 12.22 6.86 -10.07
C THR A 144 13.50 6.08 -9.78
N THR A 145 14.60 6.75 -9.42
CA THR A 145 15.86 6.08 -9.05
C THR A 145 15.92 5.66 -7.58
N ARG A 146 14.77 5.62 -6.89
CA ARG A 146 14.67 5.33 -5.45
C ARG A 146 14.32 3.86 -5.18
N THR A 147 14.46 3.45 -3.93
CA THR A 147 13.91 2.17 -3.44
C THR A 147 12.41 2.08 -3.77
N PRO A 148 11.90 0.90 -4.18
CA PRO A 148 10.49 0.72 -4.47
C PRO A 148 9.57 1.18 -3.34
N THR A 149 8.39 1.68 -3.72
CA THR A 149 7.29 1.85 -2.78
C THR A 149 6.36 0.64 -2.83
N ASP A 150 5.77 0.28 -1.69
CA ASP A 150 4.76 -0.74 -1.60
C ASP A 150 3.94 -0.61 -0.28
N ALA A 151 3.16 -1.62 0.08
CA ALA A 151 2.23 -1.60 1.19
C ALA A 151 2.96 -1.34 2.51
N TYR A 152 2.64 -0.21 3.11
CA TYR A 152 2.84 0.04 4.52
C TYR A 152 1.48 0.33 5.17
N ARG A 153 1.11 -0.49 6.16
CA ARG A 153 -0.10 -0.43 7.00
C ARG A 153 -1.25 0.37 6.39
N GLY A 154 -2.21 -0.33 5.79
CA GLY A 154 -3.43 0.25 5.22
C GLY A 154 -3.46 0.24 3.69
N ALA A 155 -2.31 0.38 3.03
CA ALA A 155 -2.13 0.21 1.58
C ALA A 155 -3.04 1.14 0.73
N GLY A 156 -2.67 2.42 0.58
CA GLY A 156 -3.42 3.42 -0.19
C GLY A 156 -4.61 4.03 0.57
N ARG A 157 -5.19 3.29 1.52
CA ARG A 157 -6.33 3.79 2.32
C ARG A 157 -5.98 4.93 3.27
N PRO A 158 -4.83 4.91 3.99
CA PRO A 158 -4.42 6.06 4.81
C PRO A 158 -4.23 7.33 3.99
N GLU A 159 -3.68 7.22 2.79
CA GLU A 159 -3.47 8.32 1.84
C GLU A 159 -4.82 8.91 1.41
N ALA A 160 -5.76 8.04 1.02
CA ALA A 160 -7.13 8.44 0.66
C ALA A 160 -7.89 9.09 1.83
N THR A 161 -7.81 8.50 3.02
CA THR A 161 -8.45 9.04 4.24
C THR A 161 -7.86 10.41 4.60
N TYR A 162 -6.54 10.57 4.47
CA TYR A 162 -5.89 11.85 4.70
C TYR A 162 -6.40 12.90 3.71
N ALA A 163 -6.44 12.57 2.41
CA ALA A 163 -6.89 13.49 1.38
C ALA A 163 -8.33 13.98 1.59
N ILE A 164 -9.28 13.06 1.77
CA ILE A 164 -10.70 13.41 1.92
C ILE A 164 -10.96 14.20 3.21
N GLU A 165 -10.34 13.82 4.33
CA GLU A 165 -10.55 14.56 5.57
C GLU A 165 -9.91 15.94 5.54
N ARG A 166 -8.77 16.09 4.86
CA ARG A 166 -8.16 17.41 4.67
C ARG A 166 -9.02 18.31 3.80
N ILE A 167 -9.52 17.82 2.65
CA ILE A 167 -10.33 18.67 1.77
C ILE A 167 -11.71 18.98 2.37
N MET A 168 -12.26 18.11 3.22
CA MET A 168 -13.47 18.41 4.01
C MET A 168 -13.24 19.54 5.00
N ASP A 169 -12.08 19.61 5.65
CA ASP A 169 -11.74 20.75 6.54
C ASP A 169 -11.56 22.05 5.74
N GLU A 170 -10.87 22.00 4.60
CA GLU A 170 -10.70 23.19 3.74
C GLU A 170 -12.06 23.68 3.21
N LEU A 171 -12.96 22.76 2.83
CA LEU A 171 -14.32 23.11 2.39
C LEU A 171 -15.13 23.75 3.52
N ALA A 172 -15.00 23.29 4.76
CA ALA A 172 -15.66 23.90 5.92
C ALA A 172 -15.20 25.35 6.13
N VAL A 173 -13.90 25.62 5.98
CA VAL A 173 -13.33 26.97 6.06
C VAL A 173 -13.87 27.86 4.94
N GLU A 174 -13.89 27.37 3.70
CA GLU A 174 -14.38 28.13 2.54
C GLU A 174 -15.86 28.52 2.67
N LEU A 175 -16.68 27.63 3.25
CA LEU A 175 -18.13 27.86 3.42
C LEU A 175 -18.51 28.52 4.76
N ASP A 176 -17.54 28.82 5.63
CA ASP A 176 -17.78 29.32 6.99
C ASP A 176 -18.75 28.41 7.79
N LEU A 177 -18.53 27.09 7.71
CA LEU A 177 -19.32 26.07 8.39
C LEU A 177 -18.52 25.37 9.49
N ASP A 178 -19.22 24.87 10.52
CA ASP A 178 -18.59 23.97 11.48
C ASP A 178 -18.16 22.66 10.77
N PRO A 179 -16.90 22.22 10.93
CA PRO A 179 -16.37 21.05 10.21
C PRO A 179 -17.04 19.73 10.60
N ILE A 180 -17.63 19.62 11.79
CA ILE A 180 -18.38 18.43 12.22
C ILE A 180 -19.78 18.44 11.62
N GLU A 181 -20.43 19.59 11.59
CA GLU A 181 -21.75 19.73 10.98
C GLU A 181 -21.71 19.53 9.46
N LEU A 182 -20.68 20.03 8.77
CA LEU A 182 -20.46 19.74 7.34
C LEU A 182 -20.30 18.23 7.08
N ARG A 183 -19.56 17.51 7.92
CA ARG A 183 -19.40 16.06 7.80
C ARG A 183 -20.72 15.33 8.04
N ARG A 184 -21.44 15.69 9.10
CA ARG A 184 -22.74 15.12 9.45
C ARG A 184 -23.77 15.25 8.34
N LEU A 185 -23.81 16.42 7.69
CA LEU A 185 -24.70 16.68 6.56
C LEU A 185 -24.51 15.65 5.43
N ASN A 186 -23.26 15.19 5.25
CA ASN A 186 -22.87 14.37 4.11
C ASN A 186 -22.69 12.88 4.42
N TRP A 187 -22.87 12.41 5.66
CA TRP A 187 -22.71 10.99 5.97
C TRP A 187 -23.72 10.08 5.29
N ILE A 188 -23.26 8.90 4.91
CA ILE A 188 -24.13 7.74 4.67
C ILE A 188 -24.77 7.36 6.02
N ARG A 189 -26.09 7.43 6.09
CA ARG A 189 -26.87 7.18 7.31
C ARG A 189 -27.11 5.69 7.50
N HIS A 190 -27.44 5.31 8.74
CA HIS A 190 -27.65 3.91 9.12
C HIS A 190 -28.73 3.22 8.26
N GLU A 191 -29.84 3.92 8.02
CA GLU A 191 -30.97 3.44 7.23
C GLU A 191 -30.68 3.34 5.72
N GLU A 192 -29.58 3.94 5.25
CA GLU A 192 -29.18 3.94 3.83
C GLU A 192 -28.34 2.70 3.48
N PHE A 193 -27.89 1.91 4.46
CA PHE A 193 -27.13 0.68 4.20
C PHE A 193 -28.04 -0.49 3.77
N PRO A 194 -27.65 -1.29 2.74
CA PRO A 194 -26.43 -1.16 1.95
C PRO A 194 -26.51 0.01 0.96
N TYR A 195 -25.46 0.84 0.98
CA TYR A 195 -25.26 1.99 0.10
C TYR A 195 -24.22 1.64 -0.97
#